data_AF-A0A5D2B1P9-F1
#
_entry.id   AF-A0A5D2B1P9-F1
#
_cell.length_a   1.000
_cell.length_b   1.000
_cell.length_c   1.000
_cell.angle_alpha   90.00
_cell.angle_beta   90.00
_cell.angle_gamma   90.00
#
_symmetry.space_group_name_H-M   'P 1'
#
loop_
_entity.id
_entity.type
_entity.pdbx_description
1 polymer ?
#
loop_
_entity_poly.entity_id
_entity_poly.type
_entity_poly.pdbx_seq_one_letter_code
_entity_poly.pdbx_strand_id
1 'polypeptide(L)'
;MRPAIFGETATGFYTPGFLLKNLTVGNFYCFSRLAYSGAITAWIKIQGANSALIRASLKIENRTYNCIGTVLAKNGCWSFLKGGFVLDSPSNLALLLFQQRKRAVTIHVSDQQGNRLQGAAITINQVSKDFPFGSAIAHTILGNLPYQNWFVERFNAAVFEN
;
A
#
# COMPACT_ATOMS: atom_id res chain seq x y z
N MET A 1 23.08 -1.14 -5.86
CA MET A 1 21.86 -0.33 -6.08
C MET A 1 22.08 1.03 -5.42
N ARG A 2 21.89 2.16 -6.11
CA ARG A 2 22.13 3.50 -5.51
C ARG A 2 20.98 3.88 -4.57
N PRO A 3 21.24 4.43 -3.37
CA PRO A 3 20.18 4.93 -2.49
C PRO A 3 19.60 6.24 -3.03
N ALA A 4 18.27 6.38 -3.01
CA ALA A 4 17.61 7.66 -3.19
C ALA A 4 17.54 8.40 -1.85
N ILE A 5 17.96 9.66 -1.83
CA ILE A 5 17.84 10.57 -0.68
C ILE A 5 16.91 11.71 -1.10
N PHE A 6 16.05 12.18 -0.19
CA PHE A 6 15.06 13.22 -0.45
C PHE A 6 15.36 14.48 0.35
N GLY A 7 15.41 15.62 -0.35
CA GLY A 7 15.21 16.94 0.24
C GLY A 7 13.74 17.34 0.17
N GLU A 8 13.31 18.22 1.07
CA GLU A 8 11.94 18.76 1.09
C GLU A 8 11.79 19.87 0.04
N THR A 9 10.82 19.74 -0.88
CA THR A 9 9.97 20.83 -1.45
C THR A 9 9.15 20.35 -2.66
N ALA A 10 7.93 19.87 -2.44
CA ALA A 10 6.89 19.80 -3.48
C ALA A 10 5.49 19.66 -2.83
N THR A 11 4.51 20.45 -3.27
CA THR A 11 3.11 20.41 -2.77
C THR A 11 2.25 19.32 -3.44
N GLY A 12 2.87 18.20 -3.86
CA GLY A 12 2.21 17.05 -4.50
C GLY A 12 2.70 15.73 -3.91
N PHE A 13 1.78 14.89 -3.43
CA PHE A 13 2.07 13.78 -2.49
C PHE A 13 2.73 12.51 -3.09
N TYR A 14 3.33 12.55 -4.28
CA TYR A 14 3.74 11.36 -5.03
C TYR A 14 5.17 11.40 -5.60
N THR A 15 5.69 10.19 -5.83
CA THR A 15 6.99 9.82 -6.43
C THR A 15 8.19 9.93 -5.45
N PRO A 16 9.21 9.05 -5.58
CA PRO A 16 9.79 8.51 -6.80
C PRO A 16 8.92 7.49 -7.52
N GLY A 17 9.00 7.49 -8.85
CA GLY A 17 8.34 6.53 -9.73
C GLY A 17 9.39 5.71 -10.48
N PHE A 18 9.14 4.41 -10.64
CA PHE A 18 10.07 3.48 -11.28
C PHE A 18 9.40 2.80 -12.48
N LEU A 19 10.08 2.75 -13.62
CA LEU A 19 9.59 2.04 -14.80
C LEU A 19 9.99 0.56 -14.72
N LEU A 20 8.99 -0.31 -14.68
CA LEU A 20 9.12 -1.74 -14.90
C LEU A 20 8.89 -2.04 -16.38
N LYS A 21 9.63 -3.02 -16.92
CA LYS A 21 9.55 -3.51 -18.29
C LYS A 21 9.41 -5.04 -18.27
N ASN A 22 8.94 -5.61 -19.37
CA ASN A 22 8.84 -7.06 -19.58
C ASN A 22 8.03 -7.78 -18.47
N LEU A 23 6.89 -7.20 -18.10
CA LEU A 23 5.93 -7.87 -17.22
C LEU A 23 5.03 -8.80 -18.04
N THR A 24 4.88 -10.05 -17.61
CA THR A 24 4.08 -11.07 -18.31
C THR A 24 2.69 -11.16 -17.71
N VAL A 25 1.67 -11.31 -18.56
CA VAL A 25 0.27 -11.49 -18.14
C VAL A 25 0.10 -12.82 -17.42
N GLY A 26 -0.74 -12.86 -16.38
CA GLY A 26 -0.98 -14.03 -15.55
C GLY A 26 0.10 -14.32 -14.50
N ASN A 27 1.29 -13.70 -14.61
CA ASN A 27 2.34 -13.88 -13.62
C ASN A 27 2.07 -13.10 -12.32
N PHE A 28 2.41 -13.73 -11.20
CA PHE A 28 2.43 -13.15 -9.88
C PHE A 28 3.74 -12.39 -9.67
N TYR A 29 3.64 -11.11 -9.36
CA TYR A 29 4.77 -10.25 -8.96
C TYR A 29 4.63 -9.92 -7.48
N CYS A 30 5.73 -10.01 -6.74
CA CYS A 30 5.73 -9.81 -5.28
C CYS A 30 6.90 -8.95 -4.83
N PHE A 31 6.74 -8.26 -3.71
CA PHE A 31 7.86 -7.61 -3.06
C PHE A 31 8.54 -8.62 -2.13
N SER A 32 9.75 -9.06 -2.49
CA SER A 32 10.57 -9.98 -1.68
C SER A 32 11.94 -9.39 -1.36
N ARG A 33 12.60 -9.96 -0.34
CA ARG A 33 14.00 -9.68 0.01
C ARG A 33 14.97 -10.56 -0.78
N LEU A 34 14.49 -11.67 -1.33
CA LEU A 34 15.25 -12.57 -2.21
C LEU A 34 15.08 -12.13 -3.67
N ALA A 35 16.07 -12.44 -4.50
CA ALA A 35 16.02 -12.17 -5.94
C ALA A 35 15.67 -13.45 -6.70
N TYR A 36 14.49 -13.48 -7.31
CA TYR A 36 13.99 -14.55 -8.18
C TYR A 36 13.03 -13.97 -9.23
N SER A 37 12.61 -14.77 -10.22
CA SER A 37 11.68 -14.31 -11.26
C SER A 37 10.34 -13.89 -10.64
N GLY A 38 9.89 -12.66 -10.92
CA GLY A 38 8.70 -12.07 -10.29
C GLY A 38 8.95 -11.32 -8.98
N ALA A 39 10.14 -11.39 -8.38
CA ALA A 39 10.48 -10.66 -7.16
C ALA A 39 10.94 -9.23 -7.44
N ILE A 40 10.36 -8.26 -6.72
CA ILE A 40 10.75 -6.84 -6.74
C ILE A 40 11.35 -6.48 -5.38
N THR A 41 12.61 -6.07 -5.36
CA THR A 41 13.31 -5.66 -4.13
C THR A 41 13.04 -4.19 -3.82
N ALA A 42 12.15 -3.91 -2.87
CA ALA A 42 11.77 -2.54 -2.47
C ALA A 42 11.98 -2.27 -0.98
N TRP A 43 12.84 -1.30 -0.69
CA TRP A 43 13.10 -0.78 0.66
C TRP A 43 12.83 0.72 0.68
N ILE A 44 12.09 1.17 1.69
CA ILE A 44 11.67 2.57 1.84
C ILE A 44 12.29 3.14 3.11
N LYS A 45 12.88 4.32 3.01
CA LYS A 45 13.37 5.12 4.14
C LYS A 45 12.80 6.53 3.99
N ILE A 46 12.33 7.09 5.10
CA ILE A 46 11.76 8.44 5.17
C ILE A 46 12.63 9.35 6.04
N GLN A 47 12.49 10.65 5.85
CA GLN A 47 13.07 11.71 6.65
C GLN A 47 11.97 12.72 7.03
N GLY A 48 12.25 13.61 7.99
CA GLY A 48 11.26 14.56 8.53
C GLY A 48 10.23 13.90 9.46
N ALA A 49 9.28 13.14 8.90
CA ALA A 49 8.15 12.59 9.67
C ALA A 49 8.53 11.37 10.53
N ASN A 50 8.12 11.38 11.82
CA ASN A 50 8.35 10.30 12.80
C ASN A 50 7.99 8.90 12.29
N SER A 51 6.83 8.76 11.64
CA SER A 51 6.49 7.57 10.85
C SER A 51 5.51 7.95 9.72
N ALA A 52 5.58 7.23 8.61
CA ALA A 52 4.68 7.38 7.47
C ALA A 52 4.20 6.00 6.98
N LEU A 53 2.89 5.85 6.79
CA LEU A 53 2.35 4.70 6.08
C LEU A 53 2.51 4.96 4.58
N ILE A 54 3.41 4.23 3.93
CA ILE A 54 3.66 4.34 2.49
C ILE A 54 2.90 3.22 1.77
N ARG A 55 2.32 3.56 0.62
CA ARG A 55 1.57 2.70 -0.30
C ARG A 55 2.30 2.67 -1.64
N ALA A 56 2.38 1.48 -2.24
CA ALA A 56 2.79 1.30 -3.62
C ALA A 56 1.54 1.11 -4.51
N SER A 57 1.54 1.79 -5.66
CA SER A 57 0.55 1.66 -6.73
C SER A 57 1.26 1.28 -8.04
N LEU A 58 0.60 0.53 -8.93
CA LEU A 58 1.12 0.27 -10.27
C LEU A 58 0.18 0.90 -11.31
N LYS A 59 0.70 1.77 -12.17
CA LYS A 59 -0.04 2.29 -13.33
C LYS A 59 0.50 1.64 -14.59
N ILE A 60 -0.35 0.88 -15.29
CA ILE A 60 -0.12 0.41 -16.66
C ILE A 60 -0.96 1.26 -17.63
N GLU A 61 -0.84 1.01 -18.93
CA GLU A 61 -1.53 1.80 -19.97
C GLU A 61 -3.07 1.80 -19.78
N ASN A 62 -3.66 0.63 -19.54
CA ASN A 62 -5.13 0.45 -19.48
C ASN A 62 -5.72 0.38 -18.05
N ARG A 63 -4.89 0.32 -16.99
CA ARG A 63 -5.35 0.08 -15.61
C ARG A 63 -4.43 0.72 -14.56
N THR A 64 -4.98 1.10 -13.43
CA THR A 64 -4.19 1.45 -12.22
C THR A 64 -4.52 0.49 -11.08
N TYR A 65 -3.56 -0.33 -10.70
CA TYR A 65 -3.60 -1.16 -9.50
C TYR A 65 -3.35 -0.27 -8.29
N ASN A 66 -4.43 0.05 -7.57
CA ASN A 66 -4.37 1.05 -6.51
C ASN A 66 -3.41 0.66 -5.37
N CYS A 67 -3.47 -0.56 -4.84
CA CYS A 67 -2.63 -0.95 -3.70
C CYS A 67 -1.94 -2.29 -4.00
N ILE A 68 -0.69 -2.23 -4.43
CA ILE A 68 0.15 -3.42 -4.68
C ILE A 68 1.14 -3.70 -3.54
N GLY A 69 1.19 -2.84 -2.53
CA GLY A 69 1.99 -3.06 -1.32
C GLY A 69 1.95 -1.88 -0.37
N THR A 70 2.34 -2.12 0.89
CA THR A 70 2.43 -1.08 1.93
C THR A 70 3.63 -1.30 2.86
N VAL A 71 4.02 -0.23 3.56
CA VAL A 71 4.99 -0.27 4.67
C VAL A 71 4.72 0.88 5.63
N LEU A 72 4.80 0.62 6.95
CA LEU A 72 4.94 1.67 7.95
C LEU A 72 6.43 2.01 8.09
N ALA A 73 6.89 3.02 7.35
CA ALA A 73 8.25 3.51 7.45
C ALA A 73 8.42 4.37 8.72
N LYS A 74 9.58 4.25 9.39
CA LYS A 74 9.99 5.11 10.52
C LYS A 74 11.08 6.09 10.08
N ASN A 75 11.14 7.25 10.72
CA ASN A 75 12.18 8.26 10.44
C ASN A 75 13.58 7.65 10.51
N GLY A 76 14.41 7.86 9.48
CA GLY A 76 15.79 7.36 9.42
C GLY A 76 15.96 5.86 9.15
N CYS A 77 14.94 5.03 9.33
CA CYS A 77 15.04 3.57 9.21
C CYS A 77 14.70 3.04 7.81
N TRP A 78 15.49 2.11 7.28
CA TRP A 78 15.08 1.29 6.14
C TRP A 78 13.97 0.32 6.55
N SER A 79 12.86 0.36 5.82
CA SER A 79 11.66 -0.43 6.09
C SER A 79 11.28 -1.19 4.82
N PHE A 80 11.13 -2.51 4.92
CA PHE A 80 10.84 -3.38 3.78
C PHE A 80 9.37 -3.27 3.35
N LEU A 81 9.11 -3.08 2.06
CA LEU A 81 7.75 -3.03 1.51
C LEU A 81 7.19 -4.44 1.33
N LYS A 82 5.99 -4.70 1.85
CA LYS A 82 5.28 -5.98 1.64
C LYS A 82 4.14 -5.80 0.64
N GLY A 83 3.92 -6.79 -0.22
CA GLY A 83 2.80 -6.81 -1.16
C GLY A 83 3.07 -7.63 -2.42
N GLY A 84 2.15 -7.55 -3.38
CA GLY A 84 2.28 -8.10 -4.71
C GLY A 84 1.12 -7.66 -5.62
N PHE A 85 1.17 -8.09 -6.87
CA PHE A 85 0.12 -7.92 -7.86
C PHE A 85 0.17 -9.07 -8.88
N VAL A 86 -0.95 -9.35 -9.53
CA VAL A 86 -1.00 -10.16 -10.75
C VAL A 86 -1.20 -9.20 -11.92
N LEU A 87 -0.47 -9.39 -13.01
CA LEU A 87 -0.71 -8.62 -14.23
C LEU A 87 -1.89 -9.25 -14.99
N ASP A 88 -3.04 -8.58 -14.99
CA ASP A 88 -4.28 -9.06 -15.64
C ASP A 88 -4.37 -8.77 -17.16
N SER A 89 -3.52 -7.87 -17.66
CA SER A 89 -3.58 -7.35 -19.02
C SER A 89 -2.19 -6.96 -19.54
N PRO A 90 -1.89 -7.17 -20.83
CA PRO A 90 -0.57 -6.88 -21.37
C PRO A 90 -0.33 -5.36 -21.39
N SER A 91 0.89 -4.94 -21.04
CA SER A 91 1.32 -3.54 -21.13
C SER A 91 2.84 -3.48 -21.33
N ASN A 92 3.30 -2.61 -22.22
CA ASN A 92 4.72 -2.44 -22.51
C ASN A 92 5.41 -1.54 -21.46
N LEU A 93 4.63 -0.68 -20.80
CA LEU A 93 5.09 0.28 -19.80
C LEU A 93 4.30 0.13 -18.49
N ALA A 94 5.01 -0.10 -17.37
CA ALA A 94 4.40 -0.19 -16.06
C ALA A 94 5.13 0.70 -15.04
N LEU A 95 4.43 1.69 -14.49
CA LEU A 95 4.96 2.67 -13.55
C LEU A 95 4.62 2.29 -12.10
N LEU A 96 5.63 1.89 -11.34
CA LEU A 96 5.57 1.67 -9.90
C LEU A 96 5.69 3.03 -9.18
N LEU A 97 4.67 3.40 -8.41
CA LEU A 97 4.53 4.72 -7.78
C LEU A 97 4.40 4.61 -6.26
N PHE A 98 5.18 5.40 -5.53
CA PHE A 98 5.12 5.46 -4.06
C PHE A 98 4.35 6.69 -3.56
N GLN A 99 3.56 6.48 -2.50
CA GLN A 99 2.53 7.41 -2.03
C GLN A 99 2.41 7.39 -0.49
N GLN A 100 2.35 8.54 0.18
CA GLN A 100 2.08 8.57 1.63
C GLN A 100 0.58 8.58 1.94
N ARG A 101 0.15 7.68 2.84
CA ARG A 101 -1.21 7.58 3.36
C ARG A 101 -1.33 8.28 4.71
N LYS A 102 -2.42 9.03 4.91
CA LYS A 102 -2.76 9.73 6.17
C LYS A 102 -3.57 8.79 7.09
N ARG A 103 -3.63 9.09 8.38
CA ARG A 103 -4.37 8.30 9.40
C ARG A 103 -5.79 8.84 9.62
N ALA A 104 -6.62 8.05 10.30
CA ALA A 104 -7.95 8.45 10.76
C ALA A 104 -7.89 9.66 11.73
N VAL A 105 -9.01 10.38 11.84
CA VAL A 105 -9.14 11.64 12.58
C VAL A 105 -10.29 11.52 13.59
N THR A 106 -10.07 11.95 14.82
CA THR A 106 -11.12 12.11 15.84
C THR A 106 -11.67 13.53 15.78
N ILE A 107 -12.99 13.68 15.77
CA ILE A 107 -13.67 14.97 15.83
C ILE A 107 -14.23 15.17 17.24
N HIS A 108 -14.06 16.37 17.79
CA HIS A 108 -14.67 16.81 19.04
C HIS A 108 -15.42 18.12 18.79
N VAL A 109 -16.59 18.27 19.40
CA VAL A 109 -17.42 19.47 19.33
C VAL A 109 -17.47 20.10 20.71
N SER A 110 -17.15 21.39 20.80
CA SER A 110 -17.10 22.14 22.06
C SER A 110 -17.71 23.53 21.93
N ASP A 111 -18.07 24.13 23.07
CA ASP A 111 -18.46 25.53 23.17
C ASP A 111 -17.24 26.48 23.13
N GLN A 112 -17.49 27.79 23.31
CA GLN A 112 -16.45 28.82 23.35
C GLN A 112 -15.53 28.74 24.58
N GLN A 113 -15.96 28.02 25.63
CA GLN A 113 -15.24 27.79 26.86
C GLN A 113 -14.44 26.46 26.83
N GLY A 114 -14.61 25.64 25.78
CA GLY A 114 -13.94 24.35 25.60
C GLY A 114 -14.70 23.14 26.18
N ASN A 115 -15.90 23.33 26.75
CA ASN A 115 -16.70 22.21 27.24
C ASN A 115 -17.28 21.41 26.08
N ARG A 116 -17.39 20.08 26.24
CA ARG A 116 -17.95 19.21 25.20
C ARG A 116 -19.47 19.38 25.10
N LEU A 117 -19.96 19.71 23.91
CA LEU A 117 -21.40 19.87 23.68
C LEU A 117 -22.11 18.52 23.64
N GLN A 118 -22.95 18.27 24.64
CA GLN A 118 -23.85 17.11 24.71
C GLN A 118 -24.98 17.25 23.67
N GLY A 119 -25.33 16.16 22.98
CA GLY A 119 -26.47 16.13 22.05
C GLY A 119 -26.30 16.91 20.73
N ALA A 120 -25.10 17.39 20.40
CA ALA A 120 -24.86 18.13 19.15
C ALA A 120 -25.07 17.25 17.90
N ALA A 121 -26.05 17.60 17.06
CA ALA A 121 -26.32 16.92 15.80
C ALA A 121 -25.35 17.38 14.70
N ILE A 122 -24.57 16.44 14.13
CA ILE A 122 -23.61 16.69 13.06
C ILE A 122 -23.69 15.61 11.97
N THR A 123 -23.66 16.02 10.70
CA THR A 123 -23.65 15.11 9.54
C THR A 123 -22.24 14.95 9.00
N ILE A 124 -21.73 13.71 8.96
CA ILE A 124 -20.36 13.40 8.51
C ILE A 124 -20.41 12.48 7.29
N ASN A 125 -20.07 13.03 6.12
CA ASN A 125 -20.04 12.28 4.86
C ASN A 125 -18.62 11.74 4.58
N GLN A 126 -18.33 10.50 5.00
CA GLN A 126 -17.07 9.83 4.67
C GLN A 126 -17.07 9.32 3.21
N VAL A 127 -16.25 9.94 2.35
CA VAL A 127 -16.23 9.63 0.91
C VAL A 127 -15.29 8.49 0.48
N SER A 128 -14.40 7.98 1.35
CA SER A 128 -13.58 6.76 1.10
C SER A 128 -12.98 6.16 2.40
N LYS A 129 -12.32 4.99 2.34
CA LYS A 129 -11.88 4.18 3.50
C LYS A 129 -10.38 3.84 3.51
N ASP A 130 -9.79 3.85 4.72
CA ASP A 130 -8.33 3.77 4.97
C ASP A 130 -7.83 2.52 6.01
N PHE A 131 -7.47 1.74 4.86
CA PHE A 131 -6.75 0.41 4.62
C PHE A 131 -7.60 -0.76 4.02
N PRO A 132 -6.98 -1.72 3.32
CA PRO A 132 -7.38 -3.13 3.31
C PRO A 132 -6.78 -3.89 4.53
N PHE A 133 -7.36 -5.03 4.90
CA PHE A 133 -6.94 -5.87 6.04
C PHE A 133 -6.80 -7.34 5.61
N GLY A 134 -5.66 -7.96 5.93
CA GLY A 134 -5.27 -9.24 5.35
C GLY A 134 -4.12 -9.95 6.07
N SER A 135 -3.99 -11.25 5.78
CA SER A 135 -2.86 -12.09 6.20
C SER A 135 -1.96 -12.44 5.01
N ALA A 136 -0.79 -13.02 5.29
CA ALA A 136 -0.01 -13.72 4.27
C ALA A 136 -0.60 -15.12 3.97
N ILE A 137 -0.31 -15.66 2.78
CA ILE A 137 -0.80 -16.95 2.26
C ILE A 137 0.29 -17.72 1.48
N ALA A 138 0.53 -18.99 1.82
CA ALA A 138 1.36 -19.89 1.02
C ALA A 138 0.63 -20.35 -0.27
N HIS A 139 1.39 -20.83 -1.26
CA HIS A 139 0.84 -21.31 -2.55
C HIS A 139 -0.19 -22.46 -2.39
N THR A 140 -0.13 -23.19 -1.27
CA THR A 140 -1.03 -24.32 -0.94
C THR A 140 -2.50 -23.95 -0.89
N ILE A 141 -2.84 -22.66 -0.79
CA ILE A 141 -4.21 -22.16 -0.93
C ILE A 141 -4.82 -22.45 -2.32
N LEU A 142 -4.01 -22.54 -3.38
CA LEU A 142 -4.47 -22.62 -4.78
C LEU A 142 -5.25 -23.90 -5.11
N GLY A 143 -5.20 -24.94 -4.27
CA GLY A 143 -6.03 -26.15 -4.39
C GLY A 143 -6.93 -26.44 -3.17
N ASN A 144 -6.92 -25.59 -2.14
CA ASN A 144 -7.56 -25.89 -0.85
C ASN A 144 -8.83 -25.04 -0.65
N LEU A 145 -9.95 -25.52 -1.21
CA LEU A 145 -11.25 -24.84 -1.14
C LEU A 145 -11.73 -24.54 0.31
N PRO A 146 -11.60 -25.46 1.28
CA PRO A 146 -11.92 -25.17 2.68
C PRO A 146 -11.10 -24.00 3.26
N TYR A 147 -9.80 -23.93 2.95
CA TYR A 147 -8.93 -22.84 3.41
C TYR A 147 -9.22 -21.51 2.69
N GLN A 148 -9.55 -21.55 1.39
CA GLN A 148 -10.03 -20.36 0.65
C GLN A 148 -11.28 -19.77 1.31
N ASN A 149 -12.30 -20.60 1.59
CA ASN A 149 -13.55 -20.19 2.25
C ASN A 149 -13.27 -19.59 3.64
N TRP A 150 -12.47 -20.28 4.46
CA TRP A 150 -12.05 -19.78 5.77
C TRP A 150 -11.31 -18.43 5.69
N PHE A 151 -10.53 -18.20 4.62
CA PHE A 151 -9.79 -16.96 4.44
C PHE A 151 -10.69 -15.78 4.07
N VAL A 152 -11.59 -15.95 3.08
CA VAL A 152 -12.45 -14.85 2.59
C VAL A 152 -13.50 -14.39 3.61
N GLU A 153 -13.88 -15.25 4.56
CA GLU A 153 -14.70 -14.88 5.72
C GLU A 153 -14.00 -13.86 6.66
N ARG A 154 -12.66 -13.81 6.65
CA ARG A 154 -11.84 -13.16 7.70
C ARG A 154 -10.94 -12.04 7.18
N PHE A 155 -10.60 -12.05 5.90
CA PHE A 155 -9.62 -11.14 5.30
C PHE A 155 -10.11 -10.63 3.94
N ASN A 156 -9.98 -9.32 3.70
CA ASN A 156 -10.37 -8.68 2.43
C ASN A 156 -9.17 -8.37 1.51
N ALA A 157 -7.97 -8.78 1.91
CA ALA A 157 -6.76 -8.79 1.10
C ALA A 157 -5.82 -9.92 1.54
N ALA A 158 -4.85 -10.25 0.68
CA ALA A 158 -3.82 -11.24 0.96
C ALA A 158 -2.47 -10.81 0.38
N VAL A 159 -1.37 -11.40 0.86
CA VAL A 159 -0.04 -11.31 0.25
C VAL A 159 0.59 -12.70 0.21
N PHE A 160 1.30 -13.06 -0.86
CA PHE A 160 1.92 -14.38 -0.91
C PHE A 160 3.13 -14.50 0.04
N GLU A 161 3.26 -15.66 0.67
CA GLU A 161 4.47 -16.10 1.38
C GLU A 161 5.52 -16.60 0.35
N ASN A 162 6.77 -16.79 0.79
CA ASN A 162 7.85 -17.31 -0.06
C ASN A 162 7.87 -18.84 0.03
#